data_AF-A0A920TH54-F1
#
_entry.id   AF-A0A920TH54-F1
#
_cell.length_a   1.000
_cell.length_b   1.000
_cell.length_c   1.000
_cell.angle_alpha   90.00
_cell.angle_beta   90.00
_cell.angle_gamma   90.00
#
_symmetry.space_group_name_H-M   'P 1'
#
loop_
_entity.id
_entity.type
_entity.pdbx_description
1 polymer ?
#
loop_
_entity_poly.entity_id
_entity_poly.type
_entity_poly.pdbx_seq_one_letter_code
_entity_poly.pdbx_strand_id
1 'polypeptide(L)'
;MKDILLYHVVSGNVLAADVVTLESATTLQGQTVSVSVMGDVVKINDSQVIITDIQGSNGTIHVIDTVLLPPAEEERGAKPL
;
A
#
# COMPACT_ATOMS: atom_id res chain seq x y z
N MET A 1 -7.56 -11.99 -11.02
CA MET A 1 -6.08 -12.17 -10.93
C MET A 1 -5.29 -10.88 -11.15
N LYS A 2 -5.90 -9.77 -11.61
CA LYS A 2 -5.19 -8.47 -11.72
C LYS A 2 -5.22 -7.69 -10.39
N ASP A 3 -6.21 -7.99 -9.56
CA ASP A 3 -6.61 -7.17 -8.42
C ASP A 3 -5.60 -7.22 -7.27
N ILE A 4 -4.92 -8.36 -7.08
CA ILE A 4 -3.87 -8.49 -6.07
C ILE A 4 -2.65 -7.61 -6.41
N LEU A 5 -2.29 -7.50 -7.69
CA LEU A 5 -1.17 -6.66 -8.11
C LEU A 5 -1.54 -5.18 -8.00
N LEU A 6 -2.79 -4.83 -8.33
CA LEU A 6 -3.28 -3.45 -8.17
C LEU A 6 -3.37 -3.03 -6.69
N TYR A 7 -3.60 -3.97 -5.77
CA TYR A 7 -3.58 -3.71 -4.33
C TYR A 7 -2.18 -3.42 -3.78
N HIS A 8 -1.13 -3.84 -4.48
CA HIS A 8 0.26 -3.52 -4.11
C HIS A 8 0.75 -2.18 -4.68
N VAL A 9 -0.06 -1.49 -5.49
CA VAL A 9 0.36 -0.27 -6.18
C VAL A 9 -0.47 0.90 -5.71
N VAL A 10 0.19 1.93 -5.21
CA VAL A 10 -0.41 3.23 -4.88
C VAL A 10 -0.07 4.21 -6.01
N SER A 11 -1.04 5.00 -6.44
CA SER A 11 -0.80 6.06 -7.42
C SER A 11 -0.18 7.27 -6.75
N GLY A 12 1.03 7.60 -7.17
CA GLY A 12 1.79 8.74 -6.67
C GLY A 12 3.25 8.39 -6.45
N ASN A 13 4.10 9.42 -6.42
CA ASN A 13 5.45 9.25 -5.90
C ASN A 13 5.40 9.59 -4.42
N VAL A 14 5.42 8.56 -3.58
CA VAL A 14 5.43 8.69 -2.12
C VAL A 14 6.81 8.27 -1.65
N LEU A 15 7.56 9.20 -1.05
CA LEU A 15 8.85 8.91 -0.44
C LEU A 15 8.62 8.35 0.97
N ALA A 16 9.60 7.66 1.55
CA ALA A 16 9.47 7.14 2.91
C ALA A 16 9.15 8.24 3.94
N ALA A 17 9.69 9.44 3.73
CA ALA A 17 9.39 10.63 4.53
C ALA A 17 7.91 11.04 4.47
N ASP A 18 7.24 10.81 3.34
CA ASP A 18 5.82 11.06 3.20
C ASP A 18 5.01 9.88 3.77
N VAL A 19 5.47 8.64 3.55
CA VAL A 19 4.82 7.41 4.09
C VAL A 19 4.66 7.50 5.60
N VAL A 20 5.67 7.97 6.33
CA VAL A 20 5.58 8.07 7.80
C VAL A 20 4.59 9.12 8.31
N THR A 21 4.20 10.07 7.46
CA THR A 21 3.18 11.08 7.78
C THR A 21 1.77 10.64 7.38
N LEU A 22 1.66 9.58 6.59
CA LEU A 22 0.39 9.03 6.13
C LEU A 22 -0.10 7.99 7.14
N GLU A 23 -1.37 8.08 7.52
CA GLU A 23 -2.05 7.04 8.30
C GLU A 23 -2.59 5.92 7.41
N SER A 24 -2.84 6.24 6.13
CA SER A 24 -3.38 5.31 5.15
C SER A 24 -3.10 5.79 3.72
N ALA A 25 -3.10 4.85 2.76
CA ALA A 25 -2.90 5.13 1.34
C ALA A 25 -3.90 4.36 0.48
N THR A 26 -4.48 5.03 -0.52
CA THR A 26 -5.43 4.39 -1.45
C THR A 26 -4.68 3.70 -2.59
N THR A 27 -4.93 2.40 -2.75
CA THR A 27 -4.33 1.58 -3.81
C THR A 27 -5.04 1.79 -5.14
N LEU A 28 -4.41 1.40 -6.24
CA LEU A 28 -4.98 1.42 -7.59
C LEU A 28 -6.19 0.50 -7.74
N GLN A 29 -6.31 -0.51 -6.88
CA GLN A 29 -7.48 -1.37 -6.83
C GLN A 29 -8.72 -0.63 -6.29
N GLY A 30 -8.53 0.47 -5.56
CA GLY A 30 -9.58 1.29 -4.96
C GLY A 30 -9.76 1.08 -3.45
N GLN A 31 -9.12 0.06 -2.88
CA GLN A 31 -9.08 -0.16 -1.44
C GLN A 31 -7.91 0.55 -0.79
N THR A 32 -8.04 0.87 0.50
CA THR A 32 -7.02 1.59 1.27
C THR A 32 -6.17 0.61 2.07
N VAL A 33 -4.86 0.88 2.15
CA VAL A 33 -3.92 0.20 3.06
C VAL A 33 -3.67 1.11 4.26
N SER A 34 -3.61 0.55 5.45
CA SER A 34 -3.23 1.30 6.66
C SER A 34 -1.71 1.35 6.77
N VAL A 35 -1.18 2.51 7.14
CA VAL A 35 0.24 2.70 7.40
C VAL A 35 0.41 2.96 8.89
N SER A 36 1.29 2.18 9.53
CA SER A 36 1.60 2.28 10.95
C SER A 36 3.09 2.42 11.13
N VAL A 37 3.52 3.46 11.84
CA VAL A 37 4.92 3.72 12.14
C VAL A 37 5.16 3.42 13.61
N MET A 38 6.01 2.44 13.89
CA MET A 38 6.44 2.08 15.24
C MET A 38 7.96 2.32 15.36
N GLY A 39 8.32 3.54 15.77
CA GLY A 39 9.73 3.96 15.84
C GLY A 39 10.35 4.00 14.44
N ASP A 40 11.39 3.22 14.23
CA ASP A 40 12.08 3.10 12.92
C ASP A 40 11.44 2.07 11.99
N VAL A 41 10.38 1.37 12.44
CA VAL A 41 9.71 0.32 11.65
C VAL A 41 8.41 0.86 11.07
N VAL A 42 8.30 0.82 9.74
CA VAL A 42 7.05 1.11 9.01
C VAL A 42 6.36 -0.19 8.68
N LYS A 43 5.06 -0.26 8.98
CA LYS A 43 4.17 -1.37 8.63
C LYS A 43 3.06 -0.88 7.71
N ILE A 44 2.76 -1.67 6.70
CA ILE A 44 1.62 -1.48 5.79
C ILE A 44 0.67 -2.65 6.03
N ASN A 45 -0.48 -2.37 6.64
CA ASN A 45 -1.35 -3.38 7.26
C ASN A 45 -0.52 -4.31 8.17
N ASP A 46 -0.47 -5.61 7.86
CA ASP A 46 0.29 -6.61 8.59
C ASP A 46 1.72 -6.83 8.05
N SER A 47 2.09 -6.15 6.96
CA SER A 47 3.37 -6.33 6.27
C SER A 47 4.41 -5.31 6.72
N GLN A 48 5.63 -5.76 7.00
CA GLN A 48 6.70 -4.86 7.43
C GLN A 48 7.51 -4.37 6.23
N VAL A 49 7.77 -3.07 6.19
CA VAL A 49 8.69 -2.48 5.21
C VAL A 49 10.12 -2.78 5.65
N ILE A 50 10.86 -3.49 4.81
CA ILE A 50 12.26 -3.90 5.05
C ILE A 50 13.27 -3.01 4.33
N ILE A 51 12.89 -2.43 3.19
CA ILE A 51 13.74 -1.52 2.41
C ILE A 51 12.86 -0.38 1.88
N THR A 52 13.27 0.86 2.11
CA THR A 52 12.58 2.06 1.62
C THR A 52 13.41 2.77 0.54
N ASP A 53 12.79 3.73 -0.14
CA ASP A 53 13.46 4.71 -1.02
C ASP A 53 14.27 4.09 -2.19
N ILE A 54 13.83 2.97 -2.75
CA ILE A 54 14.40 2.46 -3.98
C ILE A 54 13.87 3.30 -5.14
N GLN A 55 14.67 4.25 -5.59
CA GLN A 55 14.29 5.17 -6.66
C GLN A 55 14.32 4.47 -8.02
N GLY A 56 13.13 4.22 -8.58
CA GLY A 56 12.95 3.73 -9.94
C GLY A 56 12.70 4.89 -10.90
N SER A 57 12.84 4.64 -12.20
CA SER A 57 12.57 5.64 -13.24
C SER A 57 11.11 6.09 -13.31
N ASN A 58 10.19 5.36 -12.66
CA ASN A 58 8.75 5.55 -12.70
C ASN A 58 8.11 5.74 -11.32
N GLY A 59 8.90 5.86 -10.24
CA GLY A 59 8.39 6.00 -8.88
C GLY A 59 9.37 5.50 -7.84
N THR A 60 8.90 5.38 -6.61
CA THR A 60 9.69 4.91 -5.46
C THR A 60 9.17 3.56 -5.02
N ILE A 61 10.05 2.56 -4.96
CA ILE A 61 9.71 1.20 -4.54
C ILE A 61 10.06 1.04 -3.06
N HIS A 62 9.11 0.48 -2.32
CA HIS A 62 9.28 0.10 -0.92
C HIS A 62 9.12 -1.42 -0.85
N VAL A 63 10.13 -2.11 -0.34
CA VAL A 63 10.12 -3.57 -0.24
C VAL A 63 9.51 -3.96 1.08
N ILE A 64 8.55 -4.88 1.00
CA ILE A 64 7.85 -5.45 2.14
C ILE A 64 8.17 -6.94 2.29
N ASP A 65 8.08 -7.46 3.50
CA ASP A 65 8.37 -8.88 3.79
C ASP A 65 7.22 -9.82 3.43
N THR A 66 5.98 -9.32 3.47
CA THR A 66 4.76 -10.12 3.37
C THR A 66 3.86 -9.62 2.24
N VAL A 67 3.22 -10.55 1.53
CA VAL A 67 2.26 -10.22 0.46
C VAL A 67 1.05 -9.51 1.06
N LEU A 68 0.67 -8.35 0.51
CA LEU A 68 -0.56 -7.66 0.87
C LEU A 68 -1.74 -8.41 0.28
N LEU A 69 -2.53 -9.02 1.16
CA LEU A 69 -3.80 -9.60 0.78
C LEU A 69 -4.85 -8.49 0.85
N PRO A 70 -5.59 -8.22 -0.23
CA PRO A 70 -6.78 -7.40 -0.10
C PRO A 70 -7.70 -8.11 0.92
N PRO A 71 -8.36 -7.36 1.82
CA PRO A 71 -9.37 -7.95 2.68
C PRO A 71 -10.35 -8.70 1.79
N ALA A 72 -10.72 -9.91 2.20
CA ALA A 72 -11.67 -10.74 1.48
C ALA A 72 -12.89 -9.88 1.17
N GLU A 73 -13.18 -9.69 -0.12
CA GLU A 73 -14.34 -8.93 -0.55
C GLU A 73 -15.55 -9.47 0.21
N GLU A 74 -16.12 -8.68 1.13
CA GLU A 74 -17.56 -8.68 1.22
C GLU A 74 -18.04 -8.26 -0.17
N GLU A 75 -18.57 -9.23 -0.90
CA GLU A 75 -19.09 -9.01 -2.24
C GLU A 75 -20.04 -7.81 -2.25
N ARG A 76 -19.71 -6.80 -3.07
CA ARG A 76 -20.65 -6.16 -4.01
C ARG A 76 -21.87 -5.46 -3.40
N GLY A 77 -21.84 -4.12 -3.29
CA GLY A 77 -23.01 -3.40 -2.77
C GLY A 77 -23.24 -1.92 -3.11
N ALA A 78 -22.58 -1.28 -4.08
CA ALA A 78 -23.00 0.08 -4.49
C ALA A 78 -22.50 0.47 -5.89
N LYS A 79 -23.15 -0.05 -6.92
CA LYS A 79 -23.19 0.64 -8.22
C LYS A 79 -24.66 0.99 -8.49
N PRO A 80 -25.14 2.20 -8.17
CA PRO A 80 -26.45 2.62 -8.63
C PRO A 80 -26.37 2.74 -10.16
N LEU A 81 -27.37 2.18 -10.83
CA LEU A 81 -27.65 2.42 -12.25
C LEU A 81 -28.09 3.87 -12.46
#